data_AF-A0A2H6KGD2-F1
#
_entry.id   AF-A0A2H6KGD2-F1
#
_cell.length_a   1.000
_cell.length_b   1.000
_cell.length_c   1.000
_cell.angle_alpha   90.00
_cell.angle_beta   90.00
_cell.angle_gamma   90.00
#
_symmetry.space_group_name_H-M   'P 1'
#
loop_
_entity.id
_entity.type
_entity.pdbx_description
1 polymer ?
#
loop_
_entity_poly.entity_id
_entity_poly.type
_entity_poly.pdbx_seq_one_letter_code
_entity_poly.pdbx_strand_id
1 'polypeptide(L)'
;MVCRRILAYVFCAVAAFSAAIRAEAACTEDDVQALGFSAENVTEDSLKRGKDVAGLLRKLMMNNLTKTSPKDTGVLTNKFIKALAKAGYADVPAGCLACFVQSAQCVMKECKAACIGGDHTPACVSCFMEHCADDLHSCVGHVTINIGDQKNASKGGK
;
A
#
# COMPACT_ATOMS: atom_id res chain seq x y z
N MET A 1 47.36 -5.54 36.77
CA MET A 1 46.77 -4.41 36.03
C MET A 1 46.84 -4.67 34.53
N VAL A 2 45.89 -5.41 33.95
CA VAL A 2 45.68 -5.45 32.49
C VAL A 2 44.18 -5.72 32.28
N CYS A 3 43.33 -4.70 32.47
CA CYS A 3 41.88 -4.85 32.27
C CYS A 3 41.23 -3.50 31.95
N ARG A 4 41.69 -2.78 30.92
CA ARG A 4 41.06 -1.49 30.58
C ARG A 4 41.28 -0.90 29.18
N ARG A 5 41.51 -1.70 28.13
CA ARG A 5 41.63 -1.12 26.76
C ARG A 5 40.94 -1.86 25.61
N ILE A 6 40.45 -3.09 25.80
CA ILE A 6 39.86 -3.87 24.70
C ILE A 6 38.32 -3.80 24.66
N LEU A 7 37.67 -3.44 25.77
CA LEU A 7 36.20 -3.36 25.86
C LEU A 7 35.57 -2.12 25.21
N ALA A 8 36.35 -1.11 24.82
CA ALA A 8 35.82 0.10 24.19
C ALA A 8 35.63 -0.02 22.66
N TYR A 9 36.33 -0.96 22.00
CA TYR A 9 36.26 -1.09 20.54
C TYR A 9 35.11 -1.96 20.05
N VAL A 10 34.59 -2.86 20.87
CA VAL A 10 33.50 -3.77 20.48
C VAL A 10 32.12 -3.09 20.59
N PHE A 11 31.99 -2.06 21.42
CA PHE A 11 30.70 -1.38 21.62
C PHE A 11 30.39 -0.29 20.56
N CYS A 12 31.39 0.23 19.85
CA CYS A 12 31.16 1.22 18.79
C CYS A 12 30.80 0.61 17.42
N ALA A 13 31.01 -0.70 17.21
CA ALA A 13 30.63 -1.34 15.95
C ALA A 13 29.14 -1.68 15.89
N VAL A 14 28.47 -1.90 17.02
CA VAL A 14 27.04 -2.31 17.03
C VAL A 14 26.10 -1.12 16.79
N ALA A 15 26.52 0.11 17.10
CA ALA A 15 25.70 1.30 16.84
C ALA A 15 25.59 1.65 15.34
N ALA A 16 26.56 1.22 14.52
CA ALA A 16 26.55 1.46 13.06
C ALA A 16 25.76 0.41 12.27
N PHE A 17 25.40 -0.73 12.87
CA PHE A 17 24.52 -1.74 12.25
C PHE A 17 23.04 -1.58 12.62
N SER A 18 22.68 -0.61 13.46
CA SER A 18 21.28 -0.29 13.75
C SER A 18 20.57 0.48 12.62
N ALA A 19 21.30 0.88 11.56
CA ALA A 19 20.77 1.67 10.45
C ALA A 19 20.42 0.85 9.19
N ALA A 20 20.58 -0.48 9.19
CA ALA A 20 20.55 -1.25 7.93
C ALA A 20 19.65 -2.49 7.90
N ILE A 21 18.82 -2.76 8.91
CA ILE A 21 17.68 -3.69 8.78
C ILE A 21 16.49 -3.12 9.56
N ARG A 22 16.01 -1.95 9.12
CA ARG A 22 14.58 -1.70 9.27
C ARG A 22 13.93 -2.37 8.07
N ALA A 23 13.10 -3.37 8.33
CA ALA A 23 11.92 -3.57 7.50
C ALA A 23 11.04 -2.31 7.68
N GLU A 24 11.49 -1.20 7.11
CA GLU A 24 10.78 0.06 7.10
C GLU A 24 9.66 -0.12 6.08
N ALA A 25 8.43 -0.20 6.60
CA ALA A 25 7.23 -0.03 5.81
C ALA A 25 7.45 1.03 4.73
N ALA A 26 7.08 0.72 3.49
CA ALA A 26 7.29 1.66 2.38
C ALA A 26 6.39 2.90 2.48
N CYS A 27 5.41 2.87 3.39
CA CYS A 27 4.48 3.94 3.70
C CYS A 27 4.59 4.34 5.18
N THR A 28 4.44 5.64 5.44
CA THR A 28 4.07 6.16 6.77
C THR A 28 2.54 6.15 6.95
N GLU A 29 2.04 6.33 8.17
CA GLU A 29 0.60 6.42 8.41
C GLU A 29 -0.03 7.62 7.69
N ASP A 30 0.66 8.76 7.66
CA ASP A 30 0.27 9.95 6.90
C ASP A 30 0.16 9.67 5.40
N ASP A 31 1.05 8.85 4.83
CA ASP A 31 1.00 8.46 3.41
C ASP A 31 -0.26 7.65 3.09
N VAL A 32 -0.57 6.67 3.94
CA VAL A 32 -1.73 5.78 3.78
C VAL A 32 -3.01 6.60 3.98
N GLN A 33 -3.03 7.51 4.96
CA GLN A 33 -4.13 8.45 5.21
C GLN A 33 -4.33 9.46 4.08
N ALA A 34 -3.25 9.98 3.47
CA ALA A 34 -3.34 10.89 2.33
C ALA A 34 -4.03 10.25 1.13
N LEU A 35 -3.91 8.92 1.00
CA LEU A 35 -4.61 8.12 -0.01
C LEU A 35 -6.04 7.72 0.40
N GLY A 36 -6.49 8.10 1.59
CA GLY A 36 -7.83 7.81 2.11
C GLY A 36 -7.96 6.43 2.77
N PHE A 37 -6.84 5.75 3.05
CA PHE A 37 -6.81 4.51 3.80
C PHE A 37 -6.41 4.84 5.24
N SER A 38 -7.28 4.63 6.22
CA SER A 38 -6.94 4.89 7.63
C SER A 38 -7.59 3.85 8.53
N ALA A 39 -6.85 3.45 9.57
CA ALA A 39 -7.31 2.48 10.55
C ALA A 39 -8.18 3.13 11.66
N GLU A 40 -7.89 4.38 12.06
CA GLU A 40 -8.46 4.92 13.31
C GLU A 40 -9.61 5.93 13.16
N ASN A 41 -9.88 6.52 11.99
CA ASN A 41 -11.02 7.44 11.82
C ASN A 41 -11.50 7.48 10.36
N VAL A 42 -12.35 6.53 9.96
CA VAL A 42 -12.96 6.52 8.62
C VAL A 42 -13.98 7.64 8.51
N THR A 43 -13.56 8.78 7.94
CA THR A 43 -14.46 9.88 7.57
C THR A 43 -15.06 9.67 6.18
N GLU A 44 -16.20 10.28 5.89
CA GLU A 44 -16.83 10.24 4.56
C GLU A 44 -15.88 10.78 3.47
N ASP A 45 -15.07 11.78 3.82
CA ASP A 45 -14.04 12.33 2.96
C ASP A 45 -12.87 11.36 2.71
N SER A 46 -12.43 10.60 3.73
CA SER A 46 -11.41 9.55 3.57
C SER A 46 -11.93 8.40 2.71
N LEU A 47 -13.20 8.00 2.89
CA LEU A 47 -13.86 7.00 2.06
C LEU A 47 -13.91 7.45 0.58
N LYS A 48 -14.27 8.71 0.34
CA LYS A 48 -14.33 9.29 -1.00
C LYS A 48 -12.94 9.31 -1.64
N ARG A 49 -11.92 9.79 -0.91
CA ARG A 49 -10.52 9.77 -1.36
C ARG A 49 -10.03 8.35 -1.68
N GLY A 50 -10.27 7.39 -0.79
CA GLY A 50 -9.91 5.99 -1.01
C GLY A 50 -10.55 5.40 -2.27
N LYS A 51 -11.85 5.67 -2.50
CA LYS A 51 -12.57 5.24 -3.72
C LYS A 51 -12.01 5.88 -4.98
N ASP A 52 -11.72 7.17 -4.95
CA ASP A 52 -11.17 7.90 -6.09
C ASP A 52 -9.75 7.40 -6.42
N VAL A 53 -8.89 7.20 -5.42
CA VAL A 53 -7.55 6.63 -5.56
C VAL A 53 -7.62 5.20 -6.11
N ALA A 54 -8.49 4.35 -5.55
CA ALA A 54 -8.72 3.00 -6.06
C ALA A 54 -9.24 3.00 -7.50
N GLY A 55 -10.11 3.94 -7.84
CA GLY A 55 -10.62 4.14 -9.20
C GLY A 55 -9.52 4.56 -10.19
N LEU A 56 -8.61 5.44 -9.79
CA LEU A 56 -7.43 5.82 -10.58
C LEU A 56 -6.50 4.62 -10.80
N LEU A 57 -6.27 3.83 -9.76
CA LEU A 57 -5.44 2.64 -9.81
C LEU A 57 -6.06 1.55 -10.70
N ARG A 58 -7.38 1.32 -10.58
CA ARG A 58 -8.13 0.43 -11.47
C ARG A 58 -8.03 0.88 -12.92
N LYS A 59 -8.23 2.18 -13.19
CA LYS A 59 -8.12 2.74 -14.55
C LYS A 59 -6.71 2.58 -15.10
N LEU A 60 -5.69 2.80 -14.28
CA LEU A 60 -4.30 2.55 -14.65
C LEU A 60 -4.09 1.09 -15.07
N MET A 61 -4.57 0.14 -14.26
CA MET A 61 -4.43 -1.29 -14.55
C MET A 61 -5.21 -1.72 -15.79
N MET A 62 -6.44 -1.24 -15.97
CA MET A 62 -7.27 -1.54 -17.14
C MET A 62 -6.65 -1.01 -18.44
N ASN A 63 -5.88 0.07 -18.39
CA ASN A 63 -5.12 0.58 -19.54
C ASN A 63 -3.77 -0.14 -19.75
N ASN A 64 -3.37 -1.02 -18.84
CA ASN A 64 -2.09 -1.72 -18.88
C ASN A 64 -2.25 -3.21 -18.51
N LEU A 65 -3.29 -3.88 -19.05
CA LEU A 65 -3.66 -5.27 -18.70
C LEU A 65 -2.52 -6.29 -18.85
N THR A 66 -1.55 -6.01 -19.71
CA THR A 66 -0.38 -6.89 -19.97
C THR A 66 0.79 -6.64 -19.02
N LYS A 67 0.72 -5.61 -18.18
CA LYS A 67 1.81 -5.16 -17.29
C LYS A 67 1.60 -5.61 -15.85
N THR A 68 1.39 -6.90 -15.65
CA THR A 68 1.18 -7.49 -14.31
C THR A 68 2.46 -8.03 -13.67
N SER A 69 3.61 -7.85 -14.32
CA SER A 69 4.90 -8.36 -13.82
C SER A 69 5.63 -7.33 -12.94
N PRO A 70 6.48 -7.78 -11.98
CA PRO A 70 7.27 -6.88 -11.13
C PRO A 70 8.18 -5.91 -11.89
N LYS A 71 8.68 -6.30 -13.07
CA LYS A 71 9.47 -5.44 -13.95
C LYS A 71 8.73 -4.19 -14.43
N ASP A 72 7.39 -4.24 -14.45
CA ASP A 72 6.56 -3.12 -14.90
C ASP A 72 6.17 -2.17 -13.75
N THR A 73 6.37 -2.57 -12.49
CA THR A 73 5.94 -1.82 -11.32
C THR A 73 6.46 -0.39 -11.32
N GLY A 74 7.74 -0.15 -11.64
CA GLY A 74 8.30 1.20 -11.68
C GLY A 74 7.64 2.11 -12.73
N VAL A 75 7.35 1.57 -13.92
CA VAL A 75 6.67 2.32 -14.99
C VAL A 75 5.23 2.63 -14.61
N LEU A 76 4.52 1.68 -14.00
CA LEU A 76 3.16 1.87 -13.54
C LEU A 76 3.08 2.84 -12.36
N THR A 77 4.01 2.75 -11.41
CA THR A 77 4.11 3.68 -10.28
C THR A 77 4.31 5.12 -10.76
N ASN A 78 5.20 5.35 -11.72
CA ASN A 78 5.36 6.68 -12.32
C ASN A 78 4.09 7.19 -13.03
N LYS A 79 3.31 6.32 -13.66
CA LYS A 79 2.01 6.70 -14.23
C LYS A 79 0.98 6.98 -13.13
N PHE A 80 1.02 6.24 -12.03
CA PHE A 80 0.12 6.41 -10.91
C PHE A 80 0.37 7.73 -10.18
N ILE A 81 1.64 8.05 -9.89
CA ILE A 81 2.07 9.36 -9.36
C ILE A 81 1.50 10.50 -10.21
N LYS A 82 1.65 10.42 -11.54
CA LYS A 82 1.09 11.44 -12.45
C LYS A 82 -0.43 11.52 -12.42
N ALA A 83 -1.11 10.38 -12.25
CA ALA A 83 -2.56 10.33 -12.16
C ALA A 83 -3.06 10.96 -10.85
N LEU A 84 -2.40 10.67 -9.73
CA LEU A 84 -2.68 11.26 -8.42
C LEU A 84 -2.45 12.77 -8.42
N ALA A 85 -1.30 13.23 -8.91
CA ALA A 85 -0.99 14.65 -9.03
C ALA A 85 -2.03 15.39 -9.89
N LYS A 86 -2.45 14.80 -11.02
CA LYS A 86 -3.50 15.39 -11.88
C LYS A 86 -4.86 15.46 -11.20
N ALA A 87 -5.14 14.56 -10.27
CA ALA A 87 -6.37 14.54 -9.47
C ALA A 87 -6.29 15.38 -8.19
N GLY A 88 -5.16 16.06 -7.92
CA GLY A 88 -4.99 16.95 -6.78
C GLY A 88 -4.64 16.26 -5.46
N TYR A 89 -4.15 15.02 -5.51
CA TYR A 89 -3.67 14.31 -4.32
C TYR A 89 -2.28 14.78 -3.90
N ALA A 90 -1.98 14.63 -2.60
CA ALA A 90 -0.69 14.94 -2.02
C ALA A 90 0.43 14.08 -2.64
N ASP A 91 1.66 14.59 -2.55
CA ASP A 91 2.85 13.86 -2.99
C ASP A 91 3.14 12.73 -2.01
N VAL A 92 2.81 11.50 -2.41
CA VAL A 92 3.05 10.28 -1.64
C VAL A 92 4.33 9.62 -2.15
N PRO A 93 5.21 9.09 -1.28
CA PRO A 93 6.45 8.46 -1.69
C PRO A 93 6.23 7.38 -2.76
N ALA A 94 7.09 7.39 -3.79
CA ALA A 94 7.02 6.40 -4.86
C ALA A 94 7.13 4.96 -4.35
N GLY A 95 7.88 4.73 -3.27
CA GLY A 95 7.96 3.42 -2.61
C GLY A 95 6.62 2.95 -2.07
N CYS A 96 5.88 3.83 -1.39
CA CYS A 96 4.54 3.55 -0.90
C CYS A 96 3.56 3.25 -2.05
N LEU A 97 3.56 4.10 -3.08
CA LEU A 97 2.70 3.92 -4.25
C LEU A 97 3.00 2.65 -5.03
N ALA A 98 4.26 2.18 -5.01
CA ALA A 98 4.64 0.91 -5.62
C ALA A 98 3.93 -0.28 -4.95
N CYS A 99 3.68 -0.24 -3.64
CA CYS A 99 2.92 -1.29 -2.95
C CYS A 99 1.49 -1.43 -3.49
N PHE A 100 0.80 -0.29 -3.66
CA PHE A 100 -0.55 -0.28 -4.23
C PHE A 100 -0.55 -0.77 -5.69
N VAL A 101 0.45 -0.38 -6.47
CA VAL A 101 0.62 -0.86 -7.84
C VAL A 101 0.86 -2.38 -7.87
N GLN A 102 1.73 -2.90 -7.02
CA GLN A 102 2.00 -4.35 -6.92
C GLN A 102 0.75 -5.12 -6.51
N SER A 103 0.00 -4.62 -5.53
CA SER A 103 -1.29 -5.17 -5.13
C SER A 103 -2.28 -5.19 -6.30
N ALA A 104 -2.38 -4.11 -7.07
CA ALA A 104 -3.24 -4.06 -8.24
C ALA A 104 -2.77 -5.01 -9.36
N GLN A 105 -1.45 -5.19 -9.53
CA GLN A 105 -0.88 -6.19 -10.43
C GLN A 105 -1.25 -7.62 -9.99
N CYS A 106 -1.20 -7.92 -8.69
CA CYS A 106 -1.66 -9.18 -8.12
C CYS A 106 -3.15 -9.40 -8.39
N VAL A 107 -4.02 -8.42 -8.11
CA VAL A 107 -5.46 -8.51 -8.37
C VAL A 107 -5.75 -8.77 -9.84
N MET A 108 -5.03 -8.14 -10.76
CA MET A 108 -5.19 -8.37 -12.19
C MET A 108 -4.70 -9.73 -12.67
N LYS A 109 -3.79 -10.36 -11.93
CA LYS A 109 -3.22 -11.67 -12.24
C LYS A 109 -4.05 -12.80 -11.65
N GLU A 110 -4.36 -12.72 -10.37
CA GLU A 110 -5.00 -13.80 -9.59
C GLU A 110 -6.52 -13.59 -9.47
N CYS A 111 -6.98 -12.34 -9.36
CA CYS A 111 -8.36 -12.01 -8.97
C CYS A 111 -9.21 -11.34 -10.06
N LYS A 112 -8.71 -11.24 -11.29
CA LYS A 112 -9.38 -10.50 -12.38
C LYS A 112 -10.82 -10.94 -12.60
N ALA A 113 -11.07 -12.26 -12.60
CA ALA A 113 -12.41 -12.81 -12.80
C ALA A 113 -13.35 -12.45 -11.64
N ALA A 114 -12.87 -12.52 -10.40
CA ALA A 114 -13.62 -12.16 -9.21
C ALA A 114 -13.91 -10.64 -9.13
N CYS A 115 -13.01 -9.81 -9.65
CA CYS A 115 -13.06 -8.35 -9.57
C CYS A 115 -13.67 -7.65 -10.81
N ILE A 116 -14.10 -8.42 -11.82
CA ILE A 116 -14.69 -7.85 -13.04
C ILE A 116 -15.98 -7.09 -12.76
N GLY A 117 -16.79 -7.57 -11.83
CA GLY A 117 -18.05 -6.95 -11.38
C GLY A 117 -17.87 -5.77 -10.42
N GLY A 118 -16.63 -5.48 -10.01
CA GLY A 118 -16.29 -4.39 -9.09
C GLY A 118 -15.34 -4.84 -7.99
N ASP A 119 -14.50 -3.90 -7.57
CA ASP A 119 -13.47 -4.07 -6.53
C ASP A 119 -14.05 -4.22 -5.10
N HIS A 120 -15.30 -3.80 -4.89
CA HIS A 120 -16.01 -3.96 -3.62
C HIS A 120 -16.94 -5.19 -3.56
N THR A 121 -16.96 -6.03 -4.62
CA THR A 121 -17.80 -7.22 -4.61
C THR A 121 -17.25 -8.24 -3.60
N PRO A 122 -18.12 -9.03 -2.93
CA PRO A 122 -17.66 -10.02 -1.96
C PRO A 122 -16.65 -11.02 -2.55
N ALA A 123 -16.83 -11.40 -3.81
CA ALA A 123 -15.92 -12.29 -4.52
C ALA A 123 -14.53 -11.65 -4.72
N CYS A 124 -14.49 -10.38 -5.15
CA CYS A 124 -13.22 -9.66 -5.31
C CYS A 124 -12.50 -9.48 -3.97
N VAL A 125 -13.22 -9.04 -2.94
CA VAL A 125 -12.64 -8.85 -1.60
C VAL A 125 -12.11 -10.17 -1.05
N SER A 126 -12.85 -11.27 -1.20
CA SER A 126 -12.38 -12.60 -0.75
C SER A 126 -11.11 -13.02 -1.48
N CYS A 127 -11.07 -12.89 -2.81
CA CYS A 127 -9.90 -13.23 -3.60
C CYS A 127 -8.69 -12.35 -3.23
N PHE A 128 -8.90 -11.05 -3.04
CA PHE A 128 -7.87 -10.12 -2.61
C PHE A 128 -7.28 -10.52 -1.26
N MET A 129 -8.13 -10.82 -0.27
CA MET A 129 -7.70 -11.26 1.06
C MET A 129 -6.94 -12.59 1.02
N GLU A 130 -7.28 -13.49 0.10
CA GLU A 130 -6.63 -14.80 -0.03
C GLU A 130 -5.27 -14.73 -0.74
N HIS A 131 -5.10 -13.84 -1.72
CA HIS A 131 -3.92 -13.88 -2.60
C HIS A 131 -3.01 -12.65 -2.56
N CYS A 132 -3.55 -11.47 -2.23
CA CYS A 132 -2.85 -10.20 -2.46
C CYS A 132 -2.71 -9.33 -1.20
N ALA A 133 -3.47 -9.61 -0.14
CA ALA A 133 -3.49 -8.78 1.05
C ALA A 133 -2.19 -8.85 1.86
N ASP A 134 -1.61 -10.04 2.03
CA ASP A 134 -0.34 -10.21 2.76
C ASP A 134 0.80 -9.40 2.14
N ASP A 135 0.95 -9.45 0.82
CA ASP A 135 1.98 -8.67 0.11
C ASP A 135 1.76 -7.16 0.28
N LEU A 136 0.50 -6.70 0.19
CA LEU A 136 0.18 -5.29 0.40
C LEU A 136 0.50 -4.87 1.83
N HIS A 137 0.04 -5.62 2.83
CA HIS A 137 0.26 -5.33 4.25
C HIS A 137 1.74 -5.35 4.62
N SER A 138 2.49 -6.33 4.10
CA SER A 138 3.93 -6.40 4.31
C SER A 138 4.65 -5.23 3.67
N CYS A 139 4.16 -4.70 2.55
CA CYS A 139 4.79 -3.61 1.82
C CYS A 139 4.48 -2.23 2.44
N VAL A 140 3.21 -1.95 2.73
CA VAL A 140 2.78 -0.67 3.33
C VAL A 140 3.09 -0.57 4.82
N GLY A 141 3.56 -1.66 5.44
CA GLY A 141 3.62 -1.83 6.88
C GLY A 141 2.26 -2.25 7.43
N HIS A 142 2.22 -2.95 8.57
CA HIS A 142 1.00 -3.47 9.21
C HIS A 142 -0.04 -2.40 9.64
N VAL A 143 -0.02 -1.19 9.05
CA VAL A 143 -1.14 -0.25 9.03
C VAL A 143 -2.34 -1.00 8.45
N THR A 144 -3.33 -1.27 9.30
CA THR A 144 -4.42 -2.18 9.01
C THR A 144 -5.34 -1.57 7.97
N ILE A 145 -5.09 -1.81 6.68
CA ILE A 145 -6.01 -1.44 5.60
C ILE A 145 -7.20 -2.41 5.67
N ASN A 146 -8.17 -2.11 6.54
CA ASN A 146 -9.42 -2.87 6.64
C ASN A 146 -10.33 -2.56 5.44
N ILE A 147 -10.02 -3.14 4.27
CA ILE A 147 -10.91 -3.08 3.10
C ILE A 147 -12.27 -3.74 3.42
N GLY A 148 -12.28 -4.72 4.33
CA GLY A 148 -13.48 -5.44 4.77
C GLY A 148 -14.46 -4.62 5.64
N ASP A 149 -13.97 -3.63 6.41
CA ASP A 149 -14.82 -2.87 7.34
C ASP A 149 -15.51 -1.65 6.68
N GLN A 150 -15.08 -1.26 5.47
CA GLN A 150 -15.73 -0.23 4.65
C GLN A 150 -17.19 -0.59 4.27
N LYS A 151 -17.62 -1.82 4.52
CA LYS A 151 -19.01 -2.27 4.34
C LYS A 151 -19.95 -1.76 5.44
N ASN A 152 -19.44 -1.43 6.63
CA ASN A 152 -20.23 -0.95 7.76
C ASN A 152 -20.40 0.59 7.76
N ALA A 153 -19.45 1.34 7.19
CA ALA A 153 -19.54 2.79 7.10
C ALA A 153 -20.59 3.30 6.08
N SER A 154 -20.94 2.49 5.06
CA SER A 154 -21.92 2.89 4.03
C SER A 154 -23.38 2.48 4.36
N LYS A 155 -23.64 1.86 5.52
CA LYS A 155 -25.00 1.47 5.97
C LYS A 155 -25.43 2.06 7.32
N GLY A 156 -24.81 3.17 7.72
CA GLY A 156 -25.07 3.85 8.98
C GLY A 156 -25.35 5.34 8.84
N GLY A 157 -26.12 5.76 7.84
CA GLY A 157 -26.70 7.09 7.74
C GLY A 157 -28.21 6.96 7.79
N LYS A 158 -28.84 7.54 8.82
CA LYS A 158 -30.29 7.54 9.08
C LYS A 158 -31.15 7.82 7.86
#